data_AF-A0A0X3TYT8-F1
#
_entry.id   AF-A0A0X3TYT8-F1
#
_cell.length_a   1.000
_cell.length_b   1.000
_cell.length_c   1.000
_cell.angle_alpha   90.00
_cell.angle_beta   90.00
_cell.angle_gamma   90.00
#
_symmetry.space_group_name_H-M   'P 1'
#
loop_
_entity.id
_entity.type
_entity.pdbx_description
1 polymer ?
#
loop_
_entity_poly.entity_id
_entity_poly.type
_entity_poly.pdbx_seq_one_letter_code
_entity_poly.pdbx_strand_id
1 'polypeptide(L)'
;MWTRAALIALWLTGPALAQQPLSAIDWLNEPPRNLPGTVLLEPPVTDTGARPEVEVTPLERLSPPLGLVSSSVTGLPVDLWRGSDPDHLADLILTVPVRDNPAMQRLLFTLLLSESRAPSGPGAHETLLSARLDRLMQLGAVDPAQALVQLAGPTDSQDRFKRWFDATLLTGDEDRSCAALIAQPYLSHSYPAQIFCKARRGDWASAALTLEAAHALDLLSPEELDLLDRFLSPELFEGAPPLPQPDDPDPLTFRLFETIGERLPTAPLPRAFANADLRDVAGWKAQVEAAERLTRIGALTPNRLLGLYTEREPAASGGVWDRVEAVQRFEAALSTKDPSAIAKALPPVWEAMAAVDLEVPFAELFAEQLVQHELPDKDAENLRWRILLLSDFYEQAAQNPPDDSEANRFLAALARGEPGRGLSPSPLADAVSEGFVWAADVPREVRTLLDKGQFGEAILVTMQLFAQGARGNLVDLTGAISALRHVGLEDTARRAALQLLILNGG
;
A
#
# COMPACT_ATOMS: atom_id res chain seq x y z
N MET A 1 -78.36 13.78 -13.51
CA MET A 1 -78.66 15.17 -13.93
C MET A 1 -77.34 15.94 -13.80
N TRP A 2 -76.58 16.11 -14.90
CA TRP A 2 -76.43 17.38 -15.65
C TRP A 2 -76.07 18.56 -14.73
N THR A 3 -74.99 19.32 -14.86
CA THR A 3 -74.18 19.70 -16.04
C THR A 3 -72.90 20.42 -15.59
N ARG A 4 -71.90 20.44 -16.46
CA ARG A 4 -70.60 21.13 -16.35
C ARG A 4 -70.73 22.66 -16.23
N ALA A 5 -69.77 23.30 -15.54
CA ALA A 5 -69.24 24.62 -15.94
C ALA A 5 -67.79 24.77 -15.43
N ALA A 6 -66.87 24.92 -16.37
CA ALA A 6 -65.46 25.24 -16.15
C ALA A 6 -65.28 26.75 -16.02
N LEU A 7 -64.37 27.18 -15.15
CA LEU A 7 -63.83 28.55 -15.14
C LEU A 7 -62.31 28.48 -14.99
N ILE A 8 -61.64 28.89 -16.06
CA ILE A 8 -60.21 28.97 -16.27
C ILE A 8 -59.71 30.23 -15.55
N ALA A 9 -58.76 30.09 -14.62
CA ALA A 9 -58.06 31.21 -14.00
C ALA A 9 -56.67 31.38 -14.67
N LEU A 10 -56.58 32.36 -15.57
CA LEU A 10 -55.31 32.85 -16.12
C LEU A 10 -54.62 33.73 -15.05
N TRP A 11 -53.48 33.30 -14.52
CA TRP A 11 -52.60 34.16 -13.72
C TRP A 11 -51.46 34.66 -14.61
N LEU A 12 -51.48 35.97 -14.89
CA LEU A 12 -50.43 36.73 -15.57
C LEU A 12 -49.24 36.91 -14.61
N THR A 13 -48.12 36.25 -14.88
CA THR A 13 -46.83 36.53 -14.25
C THR A 13 -46.11 37.61 -15.07
N GLY A 14 -45.91 38.79 -14.46
CA GLY A 14 -45.07 39.85 -15.03
C GLY A 14 -43.58 39.52 -14.88
N PRO A 15 -42.70 40.06 -15.74
CA PRO A 15 -41.27 39.81 -15.65
C PRO A 15 -40.67 40.54 -14.44
N ALA A 16 -39.94 39.82 -13.61
CA ALA A 16 -39.05 40.41 -12.61
C ALA A 16 -37.81 40.94 -13.32
N LEU A 17 -37.66 42.26 -13.41
CA LEU A 17 -36.40 42.89 -13.79
C LEU A 17 -35.44 42.77 -12.60
N ALA A 18 -34.39 41.99 -12.77
CA ALA A 18 -33.28 41.92 -11.82
C ALA A 18 -32.61 43.29 -11.72
N GLN A 19 -32.67 43.92 -10.55
CA GLN A 19 -31.87 45.11 -10.25
C GLN A 19 -30.41 44.67 -10.12
N GLN A 20 -29.52 45.32 -10.87
CA GLN A 20 -28.07 45.17 -10.68
C GLN A 20 -27.70 45.66 -9.27
N PRO A 21 -26.77 44.97 -8.57
CA PRO A 21 -26.35 45.42 -7.25
C PRO A 21 -25.66 46.79 -7.39
N LEU A 22 -26.14 47.77 -6.63
CA LEU A 22 -25.53 49.09 -6.52
C LEU A 22 -24.11 48.93 -5.96
N SER A 23 -23.10 48.97 -6.84
CA SER A 23 -21.71 49.11 -6.40
C SER A 23 -21.55 50.50 -5.80
N ALA A 24 -21.06 50.59 -4.57
CA ALA A 24 -20.91 51.86 -3.83
C ALA A 24 -19.90 52.85 -4.45
N ILE A 25 -19.30 52.53 -5.60
CA ILE A 25 -18.25 53.31 -6.24
C ILE A 25 -18.45 53.30 -7.76
N ASP A 26 -19.16 54.31 -8.29
CA ASP A 26 -19.55 54.40 -9.70
C ASP A 26 -18.36 54.53 -10.70
N TRP A 27 -17.23 55.12 -10.30
CA TRP A 27 -16.11 55.39 -11.21
C TRP A 27 -15.29 54.14 -11.59
N LEU A 28 -15.51 53.02 -10.90
CA LEU A 28 -14.80 51.76 -11.17
C LEU A 28 -15.32 51.05 -12.43
N ASN A 29 -16.56 51.31 -12.84
CA ASN A 29 -17.13 50.73 -14.04
C ASN A 29 -16.97 51.65 -15.27
N GLU A 30 -16.79 52.96 -15.07
CA GLU A 30 -16.55 53.92 -16.15
C GLU A 30 -15.46 54.95 -15.76
N PRO A 31 -14.19 54.75 -16.17
CA PRO A 31 -13.16 55.74 -15.93
C PRO A 31 -13.44 57.04 -16.72
N PRO A 32 -13.21 58.23 -16.13
CA PRO A 32 -13.52 59.50 -16.78
C PRO A 32 -12.65 59.71 -18.03
N ARG A 33 -13.28 60.01 -19.17
CA ARG A 33 -12.63 60.12 -20.49
C ARG A 33 -11.66 61.30 -20.65
N ASN A 34 -11.51 62.17 -19.65
CA ASN A 34 -10.63 63.34 -19.70
C ASN A 34 -9.86 63.48 -18.37
N LEU A 35 -8.88 62.61 -18.15
CA LEU A 35 -7.83 62.88 -17.17
C LEU A 35 -6.84 63.88 -17.80
N PRO A 36 -6.51 65.01 -17.15
CA PRO A 36 -5.47 65.88 -17.64
C PRO A 36 -4.15 65.10 -17.70
N GLY A 37 -3.53 65.06 -18.87
CA GLY A 37 -2.23 64.41 -19.04
C GLY A 37 -1.24 65.01 -18.05
N THR A 38 -0.57 64.15 -17.28
CA THR A 38 0.52 64.56 -16.40
C THR A 38 1.63 65.16 -17.26
N VAL A 39 1.72 66.49 -17.27
CA VAL A 39 2.87 67.19 -17.85
C VAL A 39 4.01 67.03 -16.85
N LEU A 40 4.85 66.02 -17.07
CA LEU A 40 6.11 65.86 -16.38
C LEU A 40 7.07 66.94 -16.90
N LEU A 41 7.23 68.02 -16.14
CA LEU A 41 8.19 69.11 -16.38
C LEU A 41 9.53 68.82 -15.68
N GLU A 42 10.03 67.59 -15.79
CA GLU A 42 11.41 67.27 -15.42
C GLU A 42 12.15 66.73 -16.63
N PRO A 43 13.36 67.26 -16.94
CA PRO A 43 14.16 66.73 -18.03
C PRO A 43 14.61 65.30 -17.72
N PRO A 44 14.67 64.40 -18.72
CA PRO A 44 15.04 63.02 -18.53
C PRO A 44 16.48 62.92 -18.01
N VAL A 45 16.71 62.15 -16.96
CA VAL A 45 18.04 61.93 -16.37
C VAL A 45 18.84 60.81 -17.07
N THR A 46 18.31 60.18 -18.13
CA THR A 46 19.04 59.17 -18.93
C THR A 46 18.50 59.06 -20.37
N ASP A 47 19.41 58.92 -21.35
CA ASP A 47 19.11 58.79 -22.78
C ASP A 47 18.83 57.34 -23.25
N THR A 48 18.84 56.36 -22.36
CA THR A 48 18.67 54.94 -22.72
C THR A 48 17.77 54.19 -21.73
N GLY A 49 16.48 54.15 -22.04
CA GLY A 49 15.50 53.29 -21.35
C GLY A 49 15.56 51.84 -21.83
N ALA A 50 16.71 51.17 -21.69
CA ALA A 50 16.77 49.73 -21.83
C ALA A 50 16.17 49.11 -20.55
N ARG A 51 14.90 48.70 -20.61
CA ARG A 51 14.29 47.87 -19.56
C ARG A 51 15.03 46.52 -19.59
N PRO A 52 15.58 46.02 -18.46
CA PRO A 52 16.03 44.64 -18.43
C PRO A 52 14.81 43.76 -18.73
N GLU A 53 15.02 42.76 -19.58
CA GLU A 53 14.03 41.73 -19.87
C GLU A 53 13.78 40.98 -18.56
N VAL A 54 12.67 41.30 -17.90
CA VAL A 54 12.24 40.57 -16.71
C VAL A 54 11.67 39.26 -17.23
N GLU A 55 12.50 38.21 -17.25
CA GLU A 55 12.00 36.85 -17.33
C GLU A 55 11.17 36.57 -16.08
N VAL A 56 9.85 36.66 -16.24
CA VAL A 56 8.92 36.15 -15.24
C VAL A 56 8.82 34.64 -15.47
N THR A 57 9.71 33.87 -14.84
CA THR A 57 9.48 32.44 -14.70
C THR A 57 8.28 32.28 -13.76
N PRO A 58 7.17 31.65 -14.19
CA PRO A 58 6.08 31.34 -13.28
C PRO A 58 6.66 30.54 -12.12
N LEU A 59 6.37 30.94 -10.88
CA LEU A 59 6.73 30.14 -9.71
C LEU A 59 6.09 28.77 -9.93
N GLU A 60 6.90 27.74 -10.21
CA GLU A 60 6.41 26.40 -10.51
C GLU A 60 5.43 26.01 -9.42
N ARG A 61 4.17 25.83 -9.81
CA ARG A 61 3.12 25.44 -8.87
C ARG A 61 3.51 24.06 -8.37
N LEU A 62 3.91 23.99 -7.10
CA LEU A 62 4.26 22.74 -6.46
C LEU A 62 3.13 21.74 -6.69
N SER A 63 3.49 20.52 -7.10
CA SER A 63 2.53 19.44 -7.31
C SER A 63 1.66 19.26 -6.06
N PRO A 64 0.35 19.03 -6.21
CA PRO A 64 -0.49 18.71 -5.07
C PRO A 64 0.05 17.45 -4.38
N PRO A 65 0.03 17.40 -3.04
CA PRO A 65 0.43 16.19 -2.35
C PRO A 65 -0.57 15.06 -2.62
N LEU A 66 -0.08 13.82 -2.70
CA LEU A 66 -0.86 12.63 -3.00
C LEU A 66 -0.51 11.50 -2.04
N GLY A 67 -1.51 10.91 -1.40
CA GLY A 67 -1.39 9.73 -0.55
C GLY A 67 -2.69 9.40 0.18
N LEU A 68 -2.75 8.22 0.79
CA LEU A 68 -3.91 7.74 1.54
C LEU A 68 -3.84 8.07 3.03
N VAL A 69 -2.64 8.41 3.53
CA VAL A 69 -2.38 8.67 4.96
C VAL A 69 -1.66 10.00 5.11
N SER A 70 -2.22 10.92 5.91
CA SER A 70 -1.67 12.27 6.08
C SER A 70 -0.38 12.29 6.90
N SER A 71 0.40 13.36 6.73
CA SER A 71 1.63 13.63 7.50
C SER A 71 1.41 13.66 9.03
N SER A 72 0.22 14.07 9.49
CA SER A 72 -0.11 14.09 10.92
C SER A 72 -0.23 12.70 11.54
N VAL A 73 -0.50 11.68 10.73
CA VAL A 73 -0.61 10.28 11.18
C VAL A 73 0.72 9.55 11.02
N THR A 74 1.41 9.77 9.88
CA THR A 74 2.69 9.09 9.60
C THR A 74 3.88 9.71 10.31
N GLY A 75 3.80 10.99 10.68
CA GLY A 75 4.93 11.80 11.14
C GLY A 75 5.92 12.17 10.03
N LEU A 76 5.66 11.77 8.77
CA LEU A 76 6.54 12.04 7.64
C LEU A 76 6.22 13.40 7.00
N PRO A 77 7.24 14.17 6.58
CA PRO A 77 7.04 15.46 5.96
C PRO A 77 6.46 15.34 4.54
N VAL A 78 5.59 16.27 4.15
CA VAL A 78 4.93 16.26 2.83
C VAL A 78 5.93 16.42 1.67
N ASP A 79 7.09 17.03 1.94
CA ASP A 79 8.20 17.21 1.01
C ASP A 79 9.27 16.10 1.10
N LEU A 80 8.87 14.90 1.56
CA LEU A 80 9.67 13.67 1.66
C LEU A 80 10.61 13.41 0.48
N TRP A 81 10.13 13.63 -0.75
CA TRP A 81 10.85 13.29 -1.99
C TRP A 81 11.56 14.50 -2.62
N ARG A 82 11.66 15.63 -1.91
CA ARG A 82 12.27 16.84 -2.47
C ARG A 82 13.74 16.59 -2.83
N GLY A 83 14.13 17.06 -4.02
CA GLY A 83 15.52 17.05 -4.48
C GLY A 83 16.02 15.69 -4.95
N SER A 84 15.22 14.63 -4.83
CA SER A 84 15.54 13.31 -5.36
C SER A 84 15.36 13.26 -6.87
N ASP A 85 16.18 12.43 -7.53
CA ASP A 85 15.99 12.11 -8.94
C ASP A 85 14.77 11.17 -9.10
N PRO A 86 13.77 11.50 -9.94
CA PRO A 86 12.54 10.72 -10.03
C PRO A 86 12.75 9.26 -10.47
N ASP A 87 13.66 9.02 -11.41
CA ASP A 87 13.89 7.68 -11.98
C ASP A 87 14.69 6.81 -11.01
N HIS A 88 15.71 7.38 -10.35
CA HIS A 88 16.44 6.70 -9.29
C HIS A 88 15.51 6.36 -8.11
N LEU A 89 14.65 7.29 -7.71
CA LEU A 89 13.70 7.07 -6.63
C LEU A 89 12.70 5.95 -6.97
N ALA A 90 12.22 5.91 -8.21
CA ALA A 90 11.35 4.84 -8.69
C ALA A 90 12.05 3.47 -8.59
N ASP A 91 13.30 3.37 -9.02
CA ASP A 91 14.10 2.14 -8.91
C ASP A 91 14.29 1.70 -7.45
N LEU A 92 14.63 2.63 -6.55
CA LEU A 92 14.75 2.33 -5.11
C LEU A 92 13.45 1.80 -4.52
N ILE A 93 12.31 2.43 -4.84
CA ILE A 93 10.98 2.00 -4.39
C ILE A 93 10.67 0.58 -4.85
N LEU A 94 10.99 0.26 -6.11
CA LEU A 94 10.71 -1.03 -6.72
C LEU A 94 11.62 -2.14 -6.18
N THR A 95 12.86 -1.82 -5.80
CA THR A 95 13.89 -2.82 -5.50
C THR A 95 14.17 -2.99 -4.01
N VAL A 96 13.84 -2.03 -3.15
CA VAL A 96 14.19 -2.08 -1.71
C VAL A 96 13.68 -3.36 -1.03
N PRO A 97 14.57 -4.23 -0.52
CA PRO A 97 14.16 -5.51 0.06
C PRO A 97 13.62 -5.32 1.48
N VAL A 98 12.41 -5.81 1.72
CA VAL A 98 11.75 -5.73 3.04
C VAL A 98 11.18 -7.06 3.53
N ARG A 99 11.22 -8.12 2.71
CA ARG A 99 10.55 -9.39 3.01
C ARG A 99 10.94 -10.00 4.36
N ASP A 100 12.18 -9.81 4.80
CA ASP A 100 12.72 -10.57 5.94
C ASP A 100 12.61 -9.81 7.27
N ASN A 101 11.99 -8.62 7.31
CA ASN A 101 11.81 -7.85 8.54
C ASN A 101 10.48 -7.07 8.55
N PRO A 102 9.48 -7.46 9.36
CA PRO A 102 8.16 -6.81 9.39
C PRO A 102 8.18 -5.31 9.72
N ALA A 103 9.09 -4.83 10.56
CA ALA A 103 9.22 -3.40 10.84
C ALA A 103 9.68 -2.60 9.60
N MET A 104 10.60 -3.15 8.80
CA MET A 104 11.00 -2.55 7.52
C MET A 104 9.87 -2.61 6.48
N GLN A 105 9.05 -3.67 6.48
CA GLN A 105 7.85 -3.74 5.62
C GLN A 105 6.85 -2.64 6.00
N ARG A 106 6.55 -2.50 7.28
CA ARG A 106 5.64 -1.46 7.79
C ARG A 106 6.15 -0.05 7.46
N LEU A 107 7.46 0.18 7.56
CA LEU A 107 8.07 1.43 7.13
C LEU A 107 7.87 1.66 5.62
N LEU A 108 8.10 0.65 4.78
CA LEU A 108 7.85 0.77 3.34
C LEU A 108 6.39 1.12 3.04
N PHE A 109 5.43 0.40 3.63
CA PHE A 109 4.01 0.71 3.46
C PHE A 109 3.68 2.14 3.89
N THR A 110 4.26 2.60 5.00
CA THR A 110 4.10 3.98 5.46
C THR A 110 4.61 4.98 4.42
N LEU A 111 5.79 4.74 3.83
CA LEU A 111 6.33 5.58 2.75
C LEU A 111 5.42 5.55 1.50
N LEU A 112 5.02 4.36 1.05
CA LEU A 112 4.21 4.16 -0.16
C LEU A 112 2.81 4.75 -0.06
N LEU A 113 2.24 4.84 1.15
CA LEU A 113 0.88 5.33 1.37
C LEU A 113 0.83 6.76 1.90
N SER A 114 1.97 7.31 2.35
CA SER A 114 2.07 8.67 2.86
C SER A 114 1.69 9.73 1.82
N GLU A 115 0.98 10.75 2.30
CA GLU A 115 0.71 11.98 1.58
C GLU A 115 2.03 12.74 1.37
N SER A 116 2.46 12.81 0.11
CA SER A 116 3.73 13.43 -0.27
C SER A 116 3.67 14.09 -1.64
N ARG A 117 4.52 15.10 -1.86
CA ARG A 117 4.72 15.73 -3.16
C ARG A 117 5.80 15.00 -3.94
N ALA A 118 5.57 14.83 -5.23
CA ALA A 118 6.59 14.32 -6.14
C ALA A 118 7.82 15.24 -6.20
N PRO A 119 9.01 14.70 -6.52
CA PRO A 119 10.18 15.52 -6.82
C PRO A 119 9.89 16.51 -7.97
N SER A 120 10.72 17.56 -8.05
CA SER A 120 10.67 18.49 -9.17
C SER A 120 11.18 17.83 -10.44
N GLY A 121 10.58 18.18 -11.58
CA GLY A 121 11.03 17.72 -12.89
C GLY A 121 9.86 17.32 -13.80
N PRO A 122 10.07 17.33 -15.13
CA PRO A 122 9.08 16.85 -16.08
C PRO A 122 8.73 15.38 -15.81
N GLY A 123 7.44 15.05 -15.75
CA GLY A 123 6.97 13.66 -15.57
C GLY A 123 7.18 13.06 -14.17
N ALA A 124 7.90 13.73 -13.27
CA ALA A 124 8.27 13.22 -11.94
C ALA A 124 7.07 12.73 -11.11
N HIS A 125 5.91 13.38 -11.26
CA HIS A 125 4.67 12.95 -10.62
C HIS A 125 4.18 11.58 -11.09
N GLU A 126 4.18 11.33 -12.40
CA GLU A 126 3.78 10.02 -12.97
C GLU A 126 4.79 8.94 -12.64
N THR A 127 6.09 9.24 -12.73
CA THR A 127 7.17 8.30 -12.41
C THR A 127 7.05 7.81 -10.96
N LEU A 128 6.92 8.72 -10.00
CA LEU A 128 6.79 8.37 -8.59
C LEU A 128 5.47 7.62 -8.31
N LEU A 129 4.35 8.10 -8.85
CA LEU A 129 3.06 7.45 -8.65
C LEU A 129 3.07 6.02 -9.19
N SER A 130 3.58 5.81 -10.40
CA SER A 130 3.68 4.49 -11.03
C SER A 130 4.54 3.55 -10.21
N ALA A 131 5.71 4.00 -9.74
CA ALA A 131 6.57 3.19 -8.87
C ALA A 131 5.88 2.79 -7.57
N ARG A 132 5.13 3.71 -6.94
CA ARG A 132 4.35 3.41 -5.72
C ARG A 132 3.25 2.38 -6.00
N LEU A 133 2.48 2.55 -7.07
CA LEU A 133 1.40 1.64 -7.45
C LEU A 133 1.95 0.24 -7.77
N ASP A 134 2.99 0.17 -8.59
CA ASP A 134 3.62 -1.09 -8.98
C ASP A 134 4.20 -1.81 -7.76
N ARG A 135 4.84 -1.06 -6.85
CA ARG A 135 5.36 -1.65 -5.62
C ARG A 135 4.25 -2.18 -4.71
N LEU A 136 3.13 -1.46 -4.57
CA LEU A 136 1.97 -1.94 -3.81
C LEU A 136 1.39 -3.21 -4.43
N MET A 137 1.25 -3.27 -5.76
CA MET A 137 0.81 -4.47 -6.49
C MET A 137 1.77 -5.65 -6.27
N GLN A 138 3.08 -5.44 -6.38
CA GLN A 138 4.10 -6.47 -6.13
C GLN A 138 4.03 -7.03 -4.70
N LEU A 139 3.75 -6.17 -3.71
CA LEU A 139 3.59 -6.57 -2.31
C LEU A 139 2.23 -7.21 -2.04
N GLY A 140 1.31 -7.23 -3.00
CA GLY A 140 -0.04 -7.80 -2.85
C GLY A 140 -1.06 -6.85 -2.21
N ALA A 141 -0.70 -5.58 -1.99
CA ALA A 141 -1.58 -4.55 -1.45
C ALA A 141 -2.40 -3.89 -2.56
N VAL A 142 -3.24 -4.70 -3.21
CA VAL A 142 -4.03 -4.31 -4.39
C VAL A 142 -5.11 -3.28 -4.00
N ASP A 143 -5.79 -3.47 -2.86
CA ASP A 143 -6.78 -2.52 -2.37
C ASP A 143 -6.19 -1.10 -2.15
N PRO A 144 -5.06 -0.93 -1.43
CA PRO A 144 -4.37 0.35 -1.35
C PRO A 144 -3.90 0.91 -2.70
N ALA A 145 -3.41 0.07 -3.62
CA ALA A 145 -3.02 0.51 -4.96
C ALA A 145 -4.21 1.07 -5.73
N GLN A 146 -5.35 0.36 -5.69
CA GLN A 146 -6.61 0.79 -6.30
C GLN A 146 -7.08 2.14 -5.73
N ALA A 147 -7.07 2.29 -4.41
CA ALA A 147 -7.49 3.53 -3.76
C ALA A 147 -6.57 4.72 -4.10
N LEU A 148 -5.24 4.48 -4.16
CA LEU A 148 -4.27 5.53 -4.47
C LEU A 148 -4.41 6.03 -5.92
N VAL A 149 -4.58 5.13 -6.90
CA VAL A 149 -4.79 5.54 -8.30
C VAL A 149 -6.17 6.19 -8.51
N GLN A 150 -7.19 5.75 -7.77
CA GLN A 150 -8.51 6.41 -7.76
C GLN A 150 -8.41 7.86 -7.25
N LEU A 151 -7.65 8.09 -6.18
CA LEU A 151 -7.40 9.44 -5.67
C LEU A 151 -6.61 10.30 -6.66
N ALA A 152 -5.66 9.69 -7.38
CA ALA A 152 -4.81 10.40 -8.33
C ALA A 152 -5.56 10.87 -9.60
N GLY A 153 -6.71 10.27 -9.92
CA GLY A 153 -7.40 10.46 -11.20
C GLY A 153 -7.06 9.31 -12.16
N PRO A 154 -7.79 8.18 -12.10
CA PRO A 154 -7.43 6.96 -12.80
C PRO A 154 -7.65 7.04 -14.32
N THR A 155 -8.42 8.02 -14.80
CA THR A 155 -8.70 8.23 -16.24
C THR A 155 -7.88 9.37 -16.84
N ASP A 156 -6.99 9.99 -16.07
CA ASP A 156 -6.20 11.14 -16.54
C ASP A 156 -5.08 10.71 -17.52
N SER A 157 -4.66 9.45 -17.47
CA SER A 157 -3.70 8.85 -18.39
C SER A 157 -3.98 7.37 -18.63
N GLN A 158 -3.51 6.83 -19.76
CA GLN A 158 -3.62 5.39 -20.06
C GLN A 158 -2.84 4.53 -19.05
N ASP A 159 -1.68 5.00 -18.59
CA ASP A 159 -0.83 4.28 -17.63
C ASP A 159 -1.49 4.13 -16.24
N ARG A 160 -2.19 5.18 -15.79
CA ARG A 160 -2.99 5.13 -14.56
C ARG A 160 -4.21 4.23 -14.76
N PHE A 161 -4.88 4.35 -15.91
CA PHE A 161 -6.04 3.51 -16.21
C PHE A 161 -5.65 2.03 -16.23
N LYS A 162 -4.53 1.66 -16.85
CA LYS A 162 -4.03 0.28 -16.88
C LYS A 162 -3.86 -0.28 -15.46
N ARG A 163 -3.13 0.42 -14.59
CA ARG A 163 -2.90 -0.02 -13.20
C ARG A 163 -4.20 -0.09 -12.40
N TRP A 164 -5.11 0.85 -12.63
CA TRP A 164 -6.42 0.84 -12.00
C TRP A 164 -7.27 -0.33 -12.49
N PHE A 165 -7.28 -0.61 -13.79
CA PHE A 165 -7.98 -1.73 -14.41
C PHE A 165 -7.46 -3.06 -13.85
N ASP A 166 -6.15 -3.26 -13.86
CA ASP A 166 -5.47 -4.43 -13.30
C ASP A 166 -5.84 -4.63 -11.82
N ALA A 167 -5.80 -3.57 -11.00
CA ALA A 167 -6.19 -3.65 -9.60
C ALA A 167 -7.67 -4.04 -9.44
N THR A 168 -8.57 -3.40 -10.18
CA THR A 168 -10.01 -3.70 -10.11
C THR A 168 -10.36 -5.12 -10.54
N LEU A 169 -9.63 -5.71 -11.50
CA LEU A 169 -9.82 -7.09 -11.92
C LEU A 169 -9.48 -8.08 -10.80
N LEU A 170 -8.45 -7.78 -10.00
CA LEU A 170 -7.99 -8.64 -8.90
C LEU A 170 -8.82 -8.46 -7.62
N THR A 171 -9.41 -7.29 -7.40
CA THR A 171 -10.31 -7.01 -6.25
C THR A 171 -11.76 -7.39 -6.53
N GLY A 172 -12.14 -7.56 -7.80
CA GLY A 172 -13.53 -7.80 -8.21
C GLY A 172 -14.36 -6.54 -8.39
N ASP A 173 -13.71 -5.36 -8.45
CA ASP A 173 -14.32 -4.05 -8.69
C ASP A 173 -14.33 -3.67 -10.18
N GLU A 174 -14.15 -4.63 -11.10
CA GLU A 174 -13.96 -4.38 -12.53
C GLU A 174 -15.12 -3.63 -13.21
N ASP A 175 -16.32 -3.68 -12.63
CA ASP A 175 -17.48 -2.96 -13.13
C ASP A 175 -17.23 -1.44 -13.20
N ARG A 176 -16.42 -0.88 -12.28
CA ARG A 176 -16.08 0.55 -12.27
C ARG A 176 -15.14 0.92 -13.41
N SER A 177 -14.08 0.15 -13.61
CA SER A 177 -13.08 0.41 -14.63
C SER A 177 -13.61 0.09 -16.04
N CYS A 178 -14.45 -0.93 -16.18
CA CYS A 178 -15.16 -1.19 -17.42
C CYS A 178 -16.16 -0.08 -17.77
N ALA A 179 -16.88 0.49 -16.80
CA ALA A 179 -17.75 1.64 -17.08
C ALA A 179 -16.96 2.85 -17.62
N ALA A 180 -15.77 3.11 -17.06
CA ALA A 180 -14.89 4.17 -17.54
C ALA A 180 -14.35 3.89 -18.95
N LEU A 181 -13.90 2.66 -19.24
CA LEU A 181 -13.38 2.29 -20.55
C LEU A 181 -14.45 2.39 -21.65
N ILE A 182 -15.69 1.98 -21.36
CA ILE A 182 -16.79 2.11 -22.33
C ILE A 182 -17.13 3.58 -22.59
N ALA A 183 -17.09 4.43 -21.56
CA ALA A 183 -17.32 5.87 -21.73
C ALA A 183 -16.16 6.57 -22.47
N GLN A 184 -14.93 6.11 -22.27
CA GLN A 184 -13.70 6.69 -22.84
C GLN A 184 -12.82 5.58 -23.45
N PRO A 185 -13.12 5.09 -24.67
CA PRO A 185 -12.39 3.97 -25.27
C PRO A 185 -10.90 4.21 -25.50
N TYR A 186 -10.46 5.47 -25.56
CA TYR A 186 -9.05 5.83 -25.72
C TYR A 186 -8.19 5.55 -24.49
N LEU A 187 -8.78 5.17 -23.35
CA LEU A 187 -8.06 4.80 -22.13
C LEU A 187 -7.27 3.50 -22.27
N SER A 188 -7.65 2.63 -23.22
CA SER A 188 -6.92 1.39 -23.51
C SER A 188 -7.03 1.00 -24.98
N HIS A 189 -5.88 0.65 -25.57
CA HIS A 189 -5.79 0.08 -26.91
C HIS A 189 -5.94 -1.46 -26.94
N SER A 190 -6.16 -2.09 -25.78
CA SER A 190 -6.36 -3.54 -25.68
C SER A 190 -7.75 -3.93 -26.19
N TYR A 191 -7.80 -4.64 -27.32
CA TYR A 191 -9.05 -5.25 -27.81
C TYR A 191 -9.65 -6.25 -26.82
N PRO A 192 -8.87 -7.14 -26.17
CA PRO A 192 -9.41 -8.02 -25.12
C PRO A 192 -10.11 -7.24 -24.00
N ALA A 193 -9.52 -6.14 -23.52
CA ALA A 193 -10.14 -5.32 -22.47
C ALA A 193 -11.46 -4.68 -22.94
N GLN A 194 -11.50 -4.17 -24.18
CA GLN A 194 -12.73 -3.62 -24.74
C GLN A 194 -13.82 -4.67 -24.92
N ILE A 195 -13.48 -5.88 -25.39
CA ILE A 195 -14.41 -6.99 -25.56
C ILE A 195 -14.95 -7.44 -24.19
N PHE A 196 -14.05 -7.68 -23.23
CA PHE A 196 -14.40 -8.03 -21.85
C PHE A 196 -15.36 -7.00 -21.23
N CYS A 197 -15.02 -5.72 -21.31
CA CYS A 197 -15.83 -4.68 -20.71
C CYS A 197 -17.17 -4.45 -21.42
N LYS A 198 -17.25 -4.61 -22.75
CA LYS A 198 -18.55 -4.55 -23.48
C LYS A 198 -19.48 -5.66 -23.01
N ALA A 199 -18.98 -6.90 -22.98
CA ALA A 199 -19.72 -8.06 -22.51
C ALA A 199 -20.14 -7.93 -21.04
N ARG A 200 -19.22 -7.53 -20.17
CA ARG A 200 -19.47 -7.32 -18.73
C ARG A 200 -20.55 -6.25 -18.47
N ARG A 201 -20.66 -5.25 -19.36
CA ARG A 201 -21.69 -4.20 -19.35
C ARG A 201 -22.99 -4.60 -20.07
N GLY A 202 -23.09 -5.83 -20.58
CA GLY A 202 -24.27 -6.39 -21.23
C GLY A 202 -24.38 -6.12 -22.73
N ASP A 203 -23.39 -5.47 -23.34
CA ASP A 203 -23.34 -5.23 -24.78
C ASP A 203 -22.61 -6.38 -25.51
N TRP A 204 -23.23 -7.56 -25.44
CA TRP A 204 -22.71 -8.79 -26.05
C TRP A 204 -22.56 -8.68 -27.57
N ALA A 205 -23.49 -7.99 -28.23
CA ALA A 205 -23.46 -7.82 -29.68
C ALA A 205 -22.24 -7.00 -30.13
N SER A 206 -21.95 -5.89 -29.45
CA SER A 206 -20.74 -5.11 -29.74
C SER A 206 -19.47 -5.87 -29.37
N ALA A 207 -19.47 -6.66 -28.30
CA ALA A 207 -18.33 -7.47 -27.90
C ALA A 207 -18.00 -8.52 -28.99
N ALA A 208 -18.99 -9.29 -29.44
CA ALA A 208 -18.84 -10.27 -30.52
C ALA A 208 -18.40 -9.63 -31.84
N LEU A 209 -19.02 -8.52 -32.25
CA LEU A 209 -18.60 -7.79 -33.46
C LEU A 209 -17.15 -7.31 -33.37
N THR A 210 -16.71 -6.89 -32.17
CA THR A 210 -15.32 -6.45 -31.96
C THR A 210 -14.35 -7.63 -32.04
N LEU A 211 -14.72 -8.80 -31.50
CA LEU A 211 -13.91 -10.01 -31.61
C LEU A 211 -13.74 -10.45 -33.07
N GLU A 212 -14.84 -10.55 -33.82
CA GLU A 212 -14.82 -10.93 -35.25
C GLU A 212 -13.97 -9.96 -36.08
N ALA A 213 -14.09 -8.65 -35.83
CA ALA A 213 -13.30 -7.64 -36.51
C ALA A 213 -11.80 -7.73 -36.16
N ALA A 214 -11.48 -7.98 -34.88
CA ALA A 214 -10.10 -8.14 -34.43
C ALA A 214 -9.46 -9.42 -35.00
N HIS A 215 -10.22 -10.52 -35.08
CA HIS A 215 -9.81 -11.76 -35.72
C HIS A 215 -9.55 -11.56 -37.22
N ALA A 216 -10.48 -10.95 -37.96
CA ALA A 216 -10.34 -10.72 -39.40
C ALA A 216 -9.16 -9.80 -39.78
N LEU A 217 -8.65 -9.04 -38.82
CA LEU A 217 -7.51 -8.12 -38.97
C LEU A 217 -6.21 -8.66 -38.35
N ASP A 218 -6.19 -9.91 -37.88
CA ASP A 218 -5.05 -10.56 -37.21
C ASP A 218 -4.50 -9.72 -36.02
N LEU A 219 -5.38 -9.14 -35.21
CA LEU A 219 -5.01 -8.25 -34.09
C LEU A 219 -4.87 -8.97 -32.74
N LEU A 220 -5.21 -10.25 -32.67
CA LEU A 220 -5.22 -11.06 -31.45
C LEU A 220 -4.39 -12.33 -31.67
N SER A 221 -3.72 -12.82 -30.63
CA SER A 221 -3.06 -14.12 -30.68
C SER A 221 -4.10 -15.25 -30.74
N PRO A 222 -3.72 -16.46 -31.24
CA PRO A 222 -4.62 -17.61 -31.21
C PRO A 222 -5.14 -17.93 -29.80
N GLU A 223 -4.29 -17.80 -28.78
CA GLU A 223 -4.64 -18.05 -27.38
C GLU A 223 -5.65 -17.02 -26.84
N GLU A 224 -5.49 -15.74 -27.22
CA GLU A 224 -6.45 -14.69 -26.87
C GLU A 224 -7.80 -14.90 -27.55
N LEU A 225 -7.79 -15.30 -28.82
CA LEU A 225 -9.00 -15.62 -29.59
C LEU A 225 -9.76 -16.78 -28.96
N ASP A 226 -9.08 -17.90 -28.70
CA ASP A 226 -9.68 -19.10 -28.09
C ASP A 226 -10.31 -18.77 -26.72
N LEU A 227 -9.64 -17.94 -25.90
CA LEU A 227 -10.14 -17.52 -24.60
C LEU A 227 -11.37 -16.60 -24.70
N LEU A 228 -11.33 -15.62 -25.61
CA LEU A 228 -12.43 -14.67 -25.81
C LEU A 228 -13.66 -15.31 -26.48
N ASP A 229 -13.46 -16.27 -27.39
CA ASP A 229 -14.53 -17.06 -27.99
C ASP A 229 -15.29 -17.87 -26.94
N ARG A 230 -14.56 -18.55 -26.04
CA ARG A 230 -15.17 -19.27 -24.92
C ARG A 230 -15.90 -18.35 -23.96
N PHE A 231 -15.35 -17.16 -23.71
CA PHE A 231 -15.98 -16.15 -22.87
C PHE A 231 -17.29 -15.61 -23.46
N LEU A 232 -17.34 -15.35 -24.77
CA LEU A 232 -18.52 -14.81 -25.44
C LEU A 232 -19.57 -15.86 -25.80
N SER A 233 -19.16 -17.11 -26.02
CA SER A 233 -20.03 -18.18 -26.52
C SER A 233 -19.95 -19.47 -25.68
N PRO A 234 -20.20 -19.42 -24.35
CA PRO A 234 -19.98 -20.57 -23.46
C PRO A 234 -20.77 -21.83 -23.89
N GLU A 235 -21.98 -21.67 -24.43
CA GLU A 235 -22.84 -22.76 -24.89
C GLU A 235 -22.20 -23.59 -26.03
N LEU A 236 -21.37 -22.96 -26.88
CA LEU A 236 -20.70 -23.66 -28.00
C LEU A 236 -19.55 -24.54 -27.53
N PHE A 237 -19.03 -24.28 -26.33
CA PHE A 237 -17.87 -24.96 -25.77
C PHE A 237 -18.24 -25.87 -24.58
N GLU A 238 -19.53 -26.16 -24.39
CA GLU A 238 -19.95 -27.15 -23.40
C GLU A 238 -19.32 -28.52 -23.70
N GLY A 239 -18.52 -29.03 -22.75
CA GLY A 239 -17.80 -30.29 -22.89
C GLY A 239 -16.54 -30.23 -23.76
N ALA A 240 -16.11 -29.04 -24.19
CA ALA A 240 -14.81 -28.87 -24.83
C ALA A 240 -13.67 -29.17 -23.82
N PRO A 241 -12.50 -29.66 -24.29
CA PRO A 241 -11.32 -29.79 -23.44
C PRO A 241 -10.92 -28.42 -22.85
N PRO A 242 -10.39 -28.36 -21.61
CA PRO A 242 -9.93 -27.11 -21.01
C PRO A 242 -8.84 -26.45 -21.86
N LEU A 243 -8.74 -25.13 -21.80
CA LEU A 243 -7.67 -24.38 -22.43
C LEU A 243 -6.32 -24.69 -21.75
N PRO A 244 -5.20 -24.62 -22.49
CA PRO A 244 -3.88 -24.60 -21.88
C PRO A 244 -3.78 -23.44 -20.87
N GLN A 245 -3.36 -23.75 -19.64
CA GLN A 245 -3.19 -22.72 -18.62
C GLN A 245 -1.94 -21.88 -18.93
N PRO A 246 -2.03 -20.54 -18.88
CA PRO A 246 -0.87 -19.67 -19.04
C PRO A 246 0.02 -19.75 -17.79
N ASP A 247 1.34 -19.68 -17.99
CA ASP A 247 2.32 -19.69 -16.89
C ASP A 247 2.34 -18.36 -16.10
N ASP A 248 2.20 -17.23 -16.80
CA ASP A 248 2.21 -15.87 -16.22
C ASP A 248 1.05 -15.04 -16.80
N PRO A 249 -0.21 -15.34 -16.42
CA PRO A 249 -1.37 -14.58 -16.87
C PRO A 249 -1.30 -13.12 -16.38
N ASP A 250 -1.68 -12.18 -17.24
CA ASP A 250 -2.04 -10.85 -16.77
C ASP A 250 -3.39 -10.88 -16.01
N PRO A 251 -3.75 -9.81 -15.26
CA PRO A 251 -4.98 -9.77 -14.49
C PRO A 251 -6.26 -10.00 -15.34
N LEU A 252 -6.27 -9.55 -16.59
CA LEU A 252 -7.42 -9.71 -17.48
C LEU A 252 -7.57 -11.17 -17.92
N THR A 253 -6.48 -11.80 -18.34
CA THR A 253 -6.41 -13.22 -18.70
C THR A 253 -6.85 -14.07 -17.52
N PHE A 254 -6.30 -13.81 -16.33
CA PHE A 254 -6.71 -14.49 -15.11
C PHE A 254 -8.21 -14.35 -14.83
N ARG A 255 -8.75 -13.13 -14.99
CA ARG A 255 -10.18 -12.87 -14.80
C ARG A 255 -11.02 -13.62 -15.83
N LEU A 256 -10.60 -13.65 -17.10
CA LEU A 256 -11.28 -14.38 -18.17
C LEU A 256 -11.33 -15.89 -17.89
N PHE A 257 -10.22 -16.50 -17.48
CA PHE A 257 -10.18 -17.90 -17.05
C PHE A 257 -11.16 -18.18 -15.90
N GLU A 258 -11.26 -17.27 -14.93
CA GLU A 258 -12.27 -17.38 -13.87
C GLU A 258 -13.70 -17.29 -14.41
N THR A 259 -13.97 -16.40 -15.37
CA THR A 259 -15.32 -16.24 -15.95
C THR A 259 -15.79 -17.42 -16.79
N ILE A 260 -14.87 -18.15 -17.44
CA ILE A 260 -15.21 -19.37 -18.20
C ILE A 260 -15.25 -20.64 -17.33
N GLY A 261 -15.04 -20.52 -16.02
CA GLY A 261 -15.06 -21.65 -15.09
C GLY A 261 -13.76 -22.46 -15.04
N GLU A 262 -12.68 -22.00 -15.67
CA GLU A 262 -11.37 -22.66 -15.72
C GLU A 262 -10.36 -21.94 -14.80
N ARG A 263 -10.73 -21.73 -13.54
CA ARG A 263 -9.96 -20.90 -12.58
C ARG A 263 -8.50 -21.34 -12.45
N LEU A 264 -7.60 -20.36 -12.49
CA LEU A 264 -6.16 -20.57 -12.33
C LEU A 264 -5.78 -20.62 -10.84
N PRO A 265 -4.83 -21.47 -10.44
CA PRO A 265 -4.31 -21.47 -9.08
C PRO A 265 -3.50 -20.18 -8.82
N THR A 266 -3.74 -19.51 -7.69
CA THR A 266 -3.04 -18.24 -7.36
C THR A 266 -1.70 -18.44 -6.64
N ALA A 267 -1.49 -19.62 -6.05
CA ALA A 267 -0.27 -19.94 -5.29
C ALA A 267 1.05 -19.71 -6.07
N PRO A 268 1.19 -20.12 -7.35
CA PRO A 268 2.40 -19.86 -8.13
C PRO A 268 2.48 -18.43 -8.70
N LEU A 269 1.34 -17.71 -8.79
CA LEU A 269 1.26 -16.39 -9.42
C LEU A 269 1.81 -15.28 -8.53
N PRO A 270 2.09 -14.07 -9.05
CA PRO A 270 2.46 -12.92 -8.22
C PRO A 270 1.49 -12.64 -7.06
N ARG A 271 1.98 -12.00 -5.99
CA ARG A 271 1.20 -11.82 -4.75
C ARG A 271 -0.12 -11.09 -4.94
N ALA A 272 -0.19 -10.17 -5.91
CA ALA A 272 -1.41 -9.45 -6.25
C ALA A 272 -2.60 -10.39 -6.47
N PHE A 273 -2.40 -11.53 -7.14
CA PHE A 273 -3.44 -12.50 -7.47
C PHE A 273 -4.05 -13.19 -6.24
N ALA A 274 -3.37 -13.20 -5.09
CA ALA A 274 -3.94 -13.74 -3.86
C ALA A 274 -5.21 -12.98 -3.41
N ASN A 275 -5.38 -11.72 -3.82
CA ASN A 275 -6.59 -10.95 -3.51
C ASN A 275 -7.84 -11.57 -4.16
N ALA A 276 -7.70 -12.20 -5.33
CA ALA A 276 -8.82 -12.84 -6.00
C ALA A 276 -9.43 -13.99 -5.17
N ASP A 277 -8.58 -14.67 -4.38
CA ASP A 277 -8.96 -15.77 -3.49
C ASP A 277 -9.52 -15.30 -2.15
N LEU A 278 -9.44 -14.02 -1.79
CA LEU A 278 -10.07 -13.50 -0.56
C LEU A 278 -11.60 -13.37 -0.66
N ARG A 279 -12.14 -13.53 -1.86
CA ARG A 279 -13.57 -13.41 -2.15
C ARG A 279 -14.29 -14.73 -1.87
N ASP A 280 -15.59 -14.66 -1.60
CA ASP A 280 -16.43 -15.83 -1.27
C ASP A 280 -16.59 -16.84 -2.41
N VAL A 281 -16.17 -16.46 -3.61
CA VAL A 281 -16.11 -17.35 -4.76
C VAL A 281 -15.05 -18.44 -4.58
N ALA A 282 -13.97 -18.19 -3.81
CA ALA A 282 -12.92 -19.17 -3.58
C ALA A 282 -13.28 -20.12 -2.44
N GLY A 283 -12.72 -21.33 -2.47
CA GLY A 283 -12.86 -22.28 -1.35
C GLY A 283 -12.13 -21.78 -0.11
N TRP A 284 -12.65 -22.10 1.08
CA TRP A 284 -12.11 -21.60 2.37
C TRP A 284 -10.61 -21.89 2.55
N LYS A 285 -10.11 -23.04 2.09
CA LYS A 285 -8.65 -23.32 2.12
C LYS A 285 -7.84 -22.27 1.35
N ALA A 286 -8.28 -21.91 0.14
CA ALA A 286 -7.60 -20.92 -0.69
C ALA A 286 -7.70 -19.52 -0.07
N GLN A 287 -8.83 -19.17 0.54
CA GLN A 287 -9.00 -17.93 1.29
C GLN A 287 -7.98 -17.81 2.43
N VAL A 288 -7.81 -18.88 3.21
CA VAL A 288 -6.85 -18.90 4.32
C VAL A 288 -5.41 -18.81 3.81
N GLU A 289 -5.03 -19.62 2.80
CA GLU A 289 -3.67 -19.57 2.22
C GLU A 289 -3.34 -18.19 1.62
N ALA A 290 -4.30 -17.56 0.94
CA ALA A 290 -4.17 -16.21 0.42
C ALA A 290 -4.02 -15.18 1.55
N ALA A 291 -4.83 -15.29 2.60
CA ALA A 291 -4.79 -14.39 3.74
C ALA A 291 -3.47 -14.50 4.51
N GLU A 292 -2.97 -15.71 4.78
CA GLU A 292 -1.65 -15.94 5.38
C GLU A 292 -0.55 -15.31 4.50
N ARG A 293 -0.59 -15.57 3.18
CA ARG A 293 0.38 -15.06 2.22
C ARG A 293 0.45 -13.53 2.20
N LEU A 294 -0.69 -12.85 2.28
CA LEU A 294 -0.80 -11.40 2.27
C LEU A 294 -0.50 -10.78 3.65
N THR A 295 -0.88 -11.45 4.73
CA THR A 295 -0.61 -10.98 6.11
C THR A 295 0.88 -11.03 6.43
N ARG A 296 1.60 -12.06 5.96
CA ARG A 296 3.05 -12.19 6.13
C ARG A 296 3.85 -10.99 5.62
N ILE A 297 3.34 -10.30 4.59
CA ILE A 297 3.99 -9.11 4.02
C ILE A 297 3.29 -7.82 4.46
N GLY A 298 2.31 -7.87 5.37
CA GLY A 298 1.56 -6.70 5.82
C GLY A 298 0.57 -6.12 4.81
N ALA A 299 0.27 -6.82 3.72
CA ALA A 299 -0.73 -6.40 2.73
C ALA A 299 -2.17 -6.64 3.21
N LEU A 300 -2.37 -7.58 4.14
CA LEU A 300 -3.65 -7.84 4.80
C LEU A 300 -3.50 -7.65 6.31
N THR A 301 -4.52 -7.07 6.95
CA THR A 301 -4.49 -6.87 8.41
C THR A 301 -4.59 -8.21 9.16
N PRO A 302 -3.88 -8.38 10.28
CA PRO A 302 -3.97 -9.61 11.09
C PRO A 302 -5.40 -9.94 11.54
N ASN A 303 -6.23 -8.93 11.83
CA ASN A 303 -7.63 -9.14 12.23
C ASN A 303 -8.47 -9.78 11.12
N ARG A 304 -8.19 -9.47 9.85
CA ARG A 304 -8.90 -10.10 8.72
C ARG A 304 -8.51 -11.57 8.58
N LEU A 305 -7.24 -11.90 8.82
CA LEU A 305 -6.79 -13.30 8.88
C LEU A 305 -7.44 -14.04 10.05
N LEU A 306 -7.49 -13.44 11.24
CA LEU A 306 -8.13 -14.04 12.41
C LEU A 306 -9.61 -14.36 12.14
N GLY A 307 -10.33 -13.47 11.46
CA GLY A 307 -11.72 -13.72 11.05
C GLY A 307 -11.87 -14.97 10.17
N LEU A 308 -10.90 -15.25 9.29
CA LEU A 308 -10.91 -16.44 8.44
C LEU A 308 -10.53 -17.72 9.22
N TYR A 309 -9.59 -17.63 10.15
CA TYR A 309 -9.22 -18.75 11.03
C TYR A 309 -10.35 -19.15 11.97
N THR A 310 -11.22 -18.22 12.36
CA THR A 310 -12.30 -18.46 13.34
C THR A 310 -13.66 -18.72 12.70
N GLU A 311 -13.75 -18.69 11.37
CA GLU A 311 -15.04 -18.78 10.68
C GLU A 311 -15.71 -20.15 10.86
N ARG A 312 -14.93 -21.24 10.85
CA ARG A 312 -15.43 -22.63 10.83
C ARG A 312 -14.48 -23.58 11.54
N GLU A 313 -14.97 -24.76 11.93
CA GLU A 313 -14.10 -25.83 12.40
C GLU A 313 -13.20 -26.36 11.26
N PRO A 314 -11.97 -26.81 11.56
CA PRO A 314 -11.05 -27.36 10.56
C PRO A 314 -11.69 -28.49 9.76
N ALA A 315 -11.66 -28.38 8.43
CA ALA A 315 -12.35 -29.33 7.55
C ALA A 315 -11.62 -30.68 7.41
N ALA A 316 -10.33 -30.73 7.74
CA ALA A 316 -9.48 -31.92 7.72
C ALA A 316 -8.29 -31.73 8.67
N SER A 317 -7.37 -32.70 8.72
CA SER A 317 -6.06 -32.53 9.36
C SER A 317 -4.98 -32.19 8.33
N GLY A 318 -3.88 -31.58 8.78
CA GLY A 318 -2.70 -31.31 7.95
C GLY A 318 -2.64 -29.87 7.41
N GLY A 319 -1.43 -29.31 7.44
CA GLY A 319 -1.10 -28.07 6.73
C GLY A 319 -1.84 -26.86 7.30
N VAL A 320 -2.64 -26.19 6.46
CA VAL A 320 -3.46 -25.03 6.85
C VAL A 320 -4.37 -25.37 8.04
N TRP A 321 -4.93 -26.58 8.07
CA TRP A 321 -5.90 -26.95 9.09
C TRP A 321 -5.30 -27.10 10.47
N ASP A 322 -4.06 -27.57 10.56
CA ASP A 322 -3.35 -27.66 11.84
C ASP A 322 -3.09 -26.26 12.42
N ARG A 323 -2.81 -25.27 11.55
CA ARG A 323 -2.66 -23.86 11.96
C ARG A 323 -3.98 -23.26 12.44
N VAL A 324 -5.06 -23.47 11.68
CA VAL A 324 -6.41 -23.05 12.07
C VAL A 324 -6.77 -23.63 13.44
N GLU A 325 -6.56 -24.94 13.62
CA GLU A 325 -6.86 -25.62 14.88
C GLU A 325 -6.01 -25.11 16.05
N ALA A 326 -4.72 -24.84 15.82
CA ALA A 326 -3.84 -24.29 16.84
C ALA A 326 -4.28 -22.89 17.30
N VAL A 327 -4.67 -22.01 16.37
CA VAL A 327 -5.18 -20.67 16.70
C VAL A 327 -6.49 -20.76 17.48
N GLN A 328 -7.45 -21.57 17.02
CA GLN A 328 -8.73 -21.75 17.71
C GLN A 328 -8.57 -22.33 19.12
N ARG A 329 -7.67 -23.30 19.30
CA ARG A 329 -7.35 -23.84 20.64
C ARG A 329 -6.73 -22.77 21.55
N PHE A 330 -5.86 -21.94 21.00
CA PHE A 330 -5.24 -20.85 21.76
C PHE A 330 -6.26 -19.78 22.17
N GLU A 331 -7.15 -19.37 21.26
CA GLU A 331 -8.25 -18.45 21.60
C GLU A 331 -9.20 -19.04 22.65
N ALA A 332 -9.53 -20.33 22.54
CA ALA A 332 -10.31 -21.01 23.57
C ALA A 332 -9.59 -20.96 24.92
N ALA A 333 -8.28 -21.21 24.96
CA ALA A 333 -7.49 -21.11 26.19
C ALA A 333 -7.48 -19.68 26.76
N LEU A 334 -7.27 -18.65 25.93
CA LEU A 334 -7.36 -17.24 26.34
C LEU A 334 -8.74 -16.91 26.93
N SER A 335 -9.81 -17.42 26.34
CA SER A 335 -11.18 -17.16 26.81
C SER A 335 -11.45 -17.69 28.23
N THR A 336 -10.75 -18.75 28.66
CA THR A 336 -10.86 -19.30 30.02
C THR A 336 -10.22 -18.42 31.08
N LYS A 337 -9.29 -17.52 30.69
CA LYS A 337 -8.44 -16.72 31.59
C LYS A 337 -7.63 -17.55 32.59
N ASP A 338 -7.42 -18.84 32.32
CA ASP A 338 -6.55 -19.72 33.12
C ASP A 338 -5.10 -19.69 32.58
N PRO A 339 -4.13 -19.14 33.34
CA PRO A 339 -2.73 -19.11 32.91
C PRO A 339 -2.15 -20.49 32.59
N SER A 340 -2.63 -21.56 33.23
CA SER A 340 -2.16 -22.92 32.96
C SER A 340 -2.65 -23.45 31.62
N ALA A 341 -3.86 -23.08 31.21
CA ALA A 341 -4.42 -23.42 29.91
C ALA A 341 -3.69 -22.65 28.79
N ILE A 342 -3.46 -21.35 29.00
CA ILE A 342 -2.73 -20.48 28.06
C ILE A 342 -1.30 -20.99 27.87
N ALA A 343 -0.59 -21.32 28.96
CA ALA A 343 0.78 -21.83 28.91
C ALA A 343 0.93 -23.13 28.09
N LYS A 344 -0.10 -23.99 28.10
CA LYS A 344 -0.11 -25.23 27.30
C LYS A 344 -0.39 -24.99 25.82
N ALA A 345 -1.23 -24.01 25.50
CA ALA A 345 -1.64 -23.73 24.13
C ALA A 345 -0.68 -22.80 23.38
N LEU A 346 0.11 -21.99 24.09
CA LEU A 346 0.98 -20.98 23.50
C LEU A 346 2.13 -21.54 22.63
N PRO A 347 2.91 -22.55 23.06
CA PRO A 347 3.99 -23.06 22.21
C PRO A 347 3.51 -23.70 20.89
N PRO A 348 2.47 -24.57 20.87
CA PRO A 348 1.98 -25.14 19.63
C PRO A 348 1.47 -24.10 18.61
N VAL A 349 0.75 -23.07 19.07
CA VAL A 349 0.28 -22.02 18.15
C VAL A 349 1.44 -21.16 17.65
N TRP A 350 2.44 -20.90 18.49
CA TRP A 350 3.63 -20.16 18.09
C TRP A 350 4.41 -20.90 17.00
N GLU A 351 4.66 -22.19 17.18
CA GLU A 351 5.31 -23.04 16.16
C GLU A 351 4.51 -23.06 14.85
N ALA A 352 3.17 -23.14 14.95
CA ALA A 352 2.28 -23.11 13.79
C ALA A 352 2.36 -21.79 13.00
N MET A 353 2.51 -20.65 13.69
CA MET A 353 2.67 -19.34 13.04
C MET A 353 4.09 -19.14 12.51
N ALA A 354 5.11 -19.60 13.23
CA ALA A 354 6.51 -19.52 12.80
C ALA A 354 6.77 -20.34 11.52
N ALA A 355 6.09 -21.46 11.34
CA ALA A 355 6.18 -22.28 10.13
C ALA A 355 5.76 -21.55 8.83
N VAL A 356 5.08 -20.41 8.94
CA VAL A 356 4.58 -19.61 7.81
C VAL A 356 4.94 -18.12 7.92
N ASP A 357 5.93 -17.77 8.75
CA ASP A 357 6.42 -16.41 9.01
C ASP A 357 5.32 -15.42 9.50
N LEU A 358 4.44 -15.88 10.41
CA LEU A 358 3.33 -15.10 10.98
C LEU A 358 3.51 -14.70 12.46
N GLU A 359 4.74 -14.78 12.98
CA GLU A 359 5.08 -14.47 14.38
C GLU A 359 4.69 -13.05 14.81
N VAL A 360 5.02 -12.05 13.99
CA VAL A 360 4.72 -10.64 14.31
C VAL A 360 3.22 -10.35 14.19
N PRO A 361 2.51 -10.75 13.11
CA PRO A 361 1.05 -10.68 13.06
C PRO A 361 0.36 -11.36 14.25
N PHE A 362 0.85 -12.52 14.69
CA PHE A 362 0.35 -13.20 15.88
C PHE A 362 0.55 -12.37 17.15
N ALA A 363 1.75 -11.78 17.32
CA ALA A 363 2.04 -10.89 18.45
C ALA A 363 1.11 -9.66 18.45
N GLU A 364 0.88 -9.03 17.29
CA GLU A 364 -0.03 -7.88 17.15
C GLU A 364 -1.48 -8.23 17.54
N LEU A 365 -1.95 -9.44 17.21
CA LEU A 365 -3.31 -9.90 17.55
C LEU A 365 -3.52 -10.16 19.03
N PHE A 366 -2.55 -10.82 19.67
CA PHE A 366 -2.77 -11.45 20.98
C PHE A 366 -2.01 -10.79 22.14
N ALA A 367 -1.12 -9.83 21.88
CA ALA A 367 -0.32 -9.19 22.94
C ALA A 367 -1.16 -8.50 24.02
N GLU A 368 -2.26 -7.81 23.65
CA GLU A 368 -3.14 -7.13 24.61
C GLU A 368 -3.78 -8.10 25.61
N GLN A 369 -4.07 -9.34 25.19
CA GLN A 369 -4.60 -10.37 26.08
C GLN A 369 -3.46 -11.03 26.86
N LEU A 370 -2.33 -11.33 26.20
CA LEU A 370 -1.17 -11.98 26.82
C LEU A 370 -0.50 -11.11 27.91
N VAL A 371 -0.52 -9.78 27.80
CA VAL A 371 0.08 -8.91 28.82
C VAL A 371 -0.64 -8.98 30.16
N GLN A 372 -1.90 -9.45 30.18
CA GLN A 372 -2.72 -9.55 31.40
C GLN A 372 -2.45 -10.82 32.22
N HIS A 373 -1.61 -11.72 31.73
CA HIS A 373 -1.35 -13.02 32.33
C HIS A 373 0.14 -13.24 32.56
N GLU A 374 0.51 -13.73 33.74
CA GLU A 374 1.82 -14.34 34.00
C GLU A 374 1.65 -15.86 33.91
N LEU A 375 2.50 -16.52 33.12
CA LEU A 375 2.40 -17.96 32.90
C LEU A 375 3.23 -18.72 33.95
N PRO A 376 2.69 -19.83 34.48
CA PRO A 376 3.35 -20.55 35.58
C PRO A 376 4.59 -21.34 35.12
N ASP A 377 4.63 -21.74 33.86
CA ASP A 377 5.76 -22.46 33.27
C ASP A 377 6.81 -21.47 32.75
N LYS A 378 8.08 -21.69 33.08
CA LYS A 378 9.16 -20.74 32.77
C LYS A 378 9.42 -20.60 31.27
N ASP A 379 9.32 -21.69 30.52
CA ASP A 379 9.59 -21.67 29.08
C ASP A 379 8.43 -20.99 28.36
N ALA A 380 7.18 -21.30 28.74
CA ALA A 380 6.01 -20.61 28.23
C ALA A 380 6.01 -19.11 28.59
N GLU A 381 6.44 -18.75 29.79
CA GLU A 381 6.55 -17.37 30.24
C GLU A 381 7.65 -16.60 29.47
N ASN A 382 8.80 -17.23 29.22
CA ASN A 382 9.84 -16.65 28.36
C ASN A 382 9.33 -16.44 26.93
N LEU A 383 8.61 -17.43 26.37
CA LEU A 383 7.98 -17.31 25.07
C LEU A 383 6.95 -16.18 25.02
N ARG A 384 6.04 -16.09 26.01
CA ARG A 384 5.08 -14.98 26.12
C ARG A 384 5.79 -13.63 26.14
N TRP A 385 6.84 -13.50 26.94
CA TRP A 385 7.59 -12.26 27.02
C TRP A 385 8.23 -11.87 25.69
N ARG A 386 8.84 -12.82 24.95
CA ARG A 386 9.37 -12.59 23.61
C ARG A 386 8.28 -12.17 22.61
N ILE A 387 7.10 -12.77 22.69
CA ILE A 387 5.94 -12.38 21.87
C ILE A 387 5.55 -10.93 22.15
N LEU A 388 5.50 -10.52 23.41
CA LEU A 388 5.19 -9.13 23.76
C LEU A 388 6.24 -8.15 23.23
N LEU A 389 7.53 -8.52 23.18
CA LEU A 389 8.59 -7.72 22.57
C LEU A 389 8.44 -7.52 21.05
N LEU A 390 7.66 -8.37 20.38
CA LEU A 390 7.37 -8.24 18.94
C LEU A 390 6.12 -7.38 18.66
N SER A 391 5.44 -6.91 19.71
CA SER A 391 4.17 -6.17 19.62
C SER A 391 4.32 -4.70 20.03
N ASP A 392 3.20 -3.96 20.04
CA ASP A 392 3.15 -2.59 20.57
C ASP A 392 3.42 -2.49 22.08
N PHE A 393 3.42 -3.62 22.80
CA PHE A 393 3.70 -3.69 24.23
C PHE A 393 5.19 -3.89 24.55
N TYR A 394 6.10 -3.81 23.57
CA TYR A 394 7.52 -4.14 23.76
C TYR A 394 8.21 -3.32 24.87
N GLU A 395 7.91 -2.01 25.00
CA GLU A 395 8.48 -1.18 26.07
C GLU A 395 7.92 -1.55 27.45
N GLN A 396 6.64 -1.92 27.54
CA GLN A 396 6.03 -2.38 28.79
C GLN A 396 6.62 -3.73 29.22
N ALA A 397 6.76 -4.67 28.28
CA ALA A 397 7.35 -5.97 28.54
C ALA A 397 8.80 -5.86 29.02
N ALA A 398 9.56 -4.90 28.49
CA ALA A 398 10.95 -4.65 28.88
C ALA A 398 11.15 -4.27 30.35
N GLN A 399 10.09 -3.86 31.06
CA GLN A 399 10.16 -3.50 32.49
C GLN A 399 10.28 -4.73 33.39
N ASN A 400 9.73 -5.86 32.97
CA ASN A 400 9.63 -7.08 33.78
C ASN A 400 10.11 -8.29 32.95
N PRO A 401 11.43 -8.44 32.72
CA PRO A 401 11.96 -9.65 32.09
C PRO A 401 11.69 -10.88 32.98
N PRO A 402 11.44 -12.06 32.39
CA PRO A 402 11.03 -13.27 33.13
C PRO A 402 12.20 -13.93 33.89
N ASP A 403 13.44 -13.61 33.50
CA ASP A 403 14.66 -14.07 34.16
C ASP A 403 15.80 -13.06 33.95
N ASP A 404 16.91 -13.28 34.67
CA ASP A 404 18.14 -12.48 34.59
C ASP A 404 19.15 -13.00 33.54
N SER A 405 18.70 -13.79 32.55
CA SER A 405 19.60 -14.26 31.49
C SER A 405 20.22 -13.08 30.74
N GLU A 406 21.44 -13.26 30.24
CA GLU A 406 22.14 -12.21 29.48
C GLU A 406 21.34 -11.80 28.22
N ALA A 407 20.76 -12.78 27.53
CA ALA A 407 19.90 -12.56 26.38
C ALA A 407 18.66 -11.71 26.72
N ASN A 408 17.91 -12.06 27.77
CA ASN A 408 16.71 -11.30 28.15
C ASN A 408 17.06 -9.90 28.67
N ARG A 409 18.14 -9.75 29.44
CA ARG A 409 18.61 -8.43 29.87
C ARG A 409 19.01 -7.55 28.68
N PHE A 410 19.66 -8.12 27.66
CA PHE A 410 19.99 -7.41 26.44
C PHE A 410 18.73 -6.98 25.67
N LEU A 411 17.78 -7.89 25.43
CA LEU A 411 16.53 -7.57 24.73
C LEU A 411 15.69 -6.52 25.48
N ALA A 412 15.62 -6.60 26.81
CA ALA A 412 14.95 -5.59 27.64
C ALA A 412 15.66 -4.22 27.58
N ALA A 413 16.99 -4.20 27.47
CA ALA A 413 17.75 -2.97 27.28
C ALA A 413 17.55 -2.38 25.88
N LEU A 414 17.53 -3.22 24.84
CA LEU A 414 17.25 -2.84 23.46
C LEU A 414 15.84 -2.25 23.28
N ALA A 415 14.82 -2.87 23.87
CA ALA A 415 13.46 -2.37 23.86
C ALA A 415 13.34 -0.96 24.48
N ARG A 416 14.20 -0.64 25.46
CA ARG A 416 14.27 0.71 26.06
C ARG A 416 15.17 1.69 25.29
N GLY A 417 15.76 1.26 24.17
CA GLY A 417 16.68 2.07 23.36
C GLY A 417 18.08 2.20 23.94
N GLU A 418 18.45 1.36 24.92
CA GLU A 418 19.72 1.41 25.62
C GLU A 418 20.46 0.06 25.61
N PRO A 419 20.61 -0.63 24.46
CA PRO A 419 21.21 -1.97 24.39
C PRO A 419 22.62 -2.03 25.00
N GLY A 420 23.38 -0.93 24.96
CA GLY A 420 24.71 -0.83 25.58
C GLY A 420 24.75 -0.97 27.11
N ARG A 421 23.59 -0.99 27.79
CA ARG A 421 23.52 -1.33 29.23
C ARG A 421 23.51 -2.84 29.49
N GLY A 422 23.19 -3.65 28.48
CA GLY A 422 23.23 -5.11 28.55
C GLY A 422 24.58 -5.68 28.10
N LEU A 423 24.87 -6.91 28.52
CA LEU A 423 25.94 -7.67 27.89
C LEU A 423 25.43 -8.19 26.55
N SER A 424 26.16 -7.90 25.47
CA SER A 424 25.79 -8.36 24.14
C SER A 424 26.05 -9.88 24.00
N PRO A 425 25.04 -10.68 23.60
CA PRO A 425 25.16 -12.13 23.51
C PRO A 425 25.78 -12.64 22.20
N SER A 426 25.98 -11.78 21.18
CA SER A 426 26.46 -12.20 19.86
C SER A 426 27.05 -11.04 19.06
N PRO A 427 27.86 -11.30 18.00
CA PRO A 427 28.34 -10.25 17.11
C PRO A 427 27.22 -9.44 16.44
N LEU A 428 26.08 -10.08 16.19
CA LEU A 428 24.89 -9.39 15.67
C LEU A 428 24.34 -8.39 16.70
N ALA A 429 24.28 -8.79 17.97
CA ALA A 429 23.87 -7.92 19.05
C ALA A 429 24.89 -6.80 19.33
N ASP A 430 26.19 -7.03 19.09
CA ASP A 430 27.23 -5.99 19.16
C ASP A 430 26.96 -4.90 18.13
N ALA A 431 26.74 -5.29 16.86
CA ALA A 431 26.43 -4.37 15.78
C ALA A 431 25.15 -3.56 16.04
N VAL A 432 24.11 -4.22 16.58
CA VAL A 432 22.91 -3.51 17.05
C VAL A 432 23.28 -2.50 18.12
N SER A 433 24.00 -2.91 19.17
CA SER A 433 24.39 -2.04 20.29
C SER A 433 25.18 -0.81 19.84
N GLU A 434 26.13 -0.99 18.92
CA GLU A 434 26.93 0.08 18.33
C GLU A 434 26.07 1.12 17.58
N GLY A 435 25.03 0.68 16.85
CA GLY A 435 24.09 1.58 16.16
C GLY A 435 23.23 2.43 17.10
N PHE A 436 23.05 1.99 18.35
CA PHE A 436 22.29 2.70 19.38
C PHE A 436 23.14 3.69 20.20
N VAL A 437 24.45 3.77 19.97
CA VAL A 437 25.31 4.79 20.61
C VAL A 437 24.80 6.19 20.26
N TRP A 438 24.78 7.11 21.25
CA TRP A 438 24.21 8.45 21.12
C TRP A 438 24.77 9.27 19.94
N ALA A 439 26.05 9.08 19.62
CA ALA A 439 26.73 9.75 18.50
C ALA A 439 27.27 8.73 17.48
N ALA A 440 26.53 7.64 17.26
CA ALA A 440 26.90 6.67 16.24
C ALA A 440 26.99 7.34 14.86
N ASP A 441 28.02 6.99 14.08
CA ASP A 441 28.23 7.60 12.77
C ASP A 441 27.18 7.13 11.75
N VAL A 442 26.40 8.08 11.24
CA VAL A 442 25.53 7.85 10.07
C VAL A 442 26.41 7.59 8.84
N PRO A 443 26.14 6.54 8.03
CA PRO A 443 26.85 6.26 6.79
C PRO A 443 26.94 7.48 5.87
N ARG A 444 28.08 7.68 5.23
CA ARG A 444 28.35 8.90 4.44
C ARG A 444 27.35 9.12 3.31
N GLU A 445 26.92 8.03 2.67
CA GLU A 445 25.92 8.06 1.60
C GLU A 445 24.59 8.61 2.11
N VAL A 446 24.07 8.04 3.21
CA VAL A 446 22.83 8.51 3.86
C VAL A 446 22.97 9.96 4.32
N ARG A 447 24.10 10.33 4.96
CA ARG A 447 24.36 11.70 5.41
C ARG A 447 24.32 12.69 4.24
N THR A 448 24.91 12.32 3.10
CA THR A 448 24.91 13.16 1.89
C THR A 448 23.50 13.40 1.36
N LEU A 449 22.62 12.39 1.40
CA LEU A 449 21.21 12.52 1.00
C LEU A 449 20.45 13.46 1.95
N LEU A 450 20.66 13.31 3.26
CA LEU A 450 20.05 14.17 4.28
C LEU A 450 20.50 15.62 4.15
N ASP A 451 21.79 15.87 3.92
CA ASP A 451 22.35 17.21 3.71
C ASP A 451 21.75 17.91 2.47
N LYS A 452 21.34 17.11 1.46
CA LYS A 452 20.64 17.58 0.26
C LYS A 452 19.12 17.73 0.44
N GLY A 453 18.57 17.37 1.60
CA GLY A 453 17.13 17.37 1.86
C GLY A 453 16.36 16.21 1.21
N GLN A 454 17.06 15.18 0.71
CA GLN A 454 16.49 14.00 0.05
C GLN A 454 16.05 12.95 1.10
N PHE A 455 15.11 13.34 1.96
CA PHE A 455 14.76 12.60 3.18
C PHE A 455 14.22 11.18 2.89
N GLY A 456 13.30 11.04 1.94
CA GLY A 456 12.69 9.74 1.62
C GLY A 456 13.67 8.78 0.95
N GLU A 457 14.53 9.30 0.08
CA GLU A 457 15.62 8.54 -0.54
C GLU A 457 16.61 8.04 0.51
N ALA A 458 16.98 8.90 1.48
CA ALA A 458 17.83 8.50 2.60
C ALA A 458 17.24 7.34 3.41
N ILE A 459 15.92 7.31 3.62
CA ILE A 459 15.23 6.21 4.29
C ILE A 459 15.29 4.93 3.45
N LEU A 460 15.01 5.00 2.13
CA LEU A 460 15.05 3.84 1.24
C LEU A 460 16.45 3.21 1.16
N VAL A 461 17.50 4.04 1.07
CA VAL A 461 18.90 3.57 1.12
C VAL A 461 19.23 2.95 2.47
N THR A 462 18.77 3.56 3.57
CA THR A 462 18.91 3.01 4.92
C THR A 462 18.27 1.63 5.05
N MET A 463 17.10 1.41 4.43
CA MET A 463 16.44 0.10 4.41
C MET A 463 17.23 -0.95 3.61
N GLN A 464 17.88 -0.57 2.51
CA GLN A 464 18.79 -1.47 1.79
C GLN A 464 19.98 -1.89 2.66
N LEU A 465 20.60 -0.94 3.37
CA LEU A 465 21.68 -1.22 4.32
C LEU A 465 21.21 -2.14 5.45
N PHE A 466 20.01 -1.91 6.00
CA PHE A 466 19.44 -2.79 7.02
C PHE A 466 19.28 -4.22 6.51
N ALA A 467 18.78 -4.40 5.29
CA ALA A 467 18.62 -5.71 4.69
C ALA A 467 19.95 -6.42 4.40
N GLN A 468 21.00 -5.69 4.00
CA GLN A 468 22.36 -6.22 3.89
C GLN A 468 22.88 -6.66 5.26
N GLY A 469 22.59 -5.86 6.30
CA GLY A 469 22.84 -6.15 7.69
C GLY A 469 22.19 -7.43 8.19
N ALA A 470 20.90 -7.62 7.89
CA ALA A 470 20.15 -8.83 8.23
C ALA A 470 20.73 -10.10 7.58
N ARG A 471 21.46 -9.98 6.47
CA ARG A 471 22.17 -11.08 5.79
C ARG A 471 23.63 -11.24 6.20
N GLY A 472 24.09 -10.48 7.20
CA GLY A 472 25.40 -10.65 7.83
C GLY A 472 26.39 -9.49 7.63
N ASN A 473 26.04 -8.41 6.89
CA ASN A 473 26.91 -7.24 6.87
C ASN A 473 26.69 -6.35 8.11
N LEU A 474 27.37 -6.70 9.20
CA LEU A 474 27.24 -6.04 10.49
C LEU A 474 27.57 -4.53 10.47
N VAL A 475 28.44 -4.09 9.55
CA VAL A 475 28.77 -2.67 9.38
C VAL A 475 27.57 -1.90 8.82
N ASP A 476 26.90 -2.46 7.80
CA ASP A 476 25.69 -1.86 7.23
C ASP A 476 24.54 -1.88 8.22
N LEU A 477 24.42 -2.93 9.05
CA LEU A 477 23.41 -3.00 10.12
C LEU A 477 23.60 -1.86 11.12
N THR A 478 24.82 -1.68 11.61
CA THR A 478 25.20 -0.61 12.55
C THR A 478 24.86 0.76 11.96
N GLY A 479 25.27 0.97 10.71
CA GLY A 479 25.01 2.19 9.96
C GLY A 479 23.53 2.46 9.74
N ALA A 480 22.75 1.42 9.41
CA ALA A 480 21.32 1.55 9.18
C ALA A 480 20.56 1.91 10.47
N ILE A 481 20.89 1.26 11.59
CA ILE A 481 20.29 1.57 12.90
C ILE A 481 20.61 3.01 13.31
N SER A 482 21.87 3.44 13.17
CA SER A 482 22.26 4.82 13.44
C SER A 482 21.49 5.81 12.56
N ALA A 483 21.39 5.53 11.26
CA ALA A 483 20.65 6.35 10.31
C ALA A 483 19.17 6.48 10.66
N LEU A 484 18.47 5.38 10.96
CA LEU A 484 17.06 5.40 11.37
C LEU A 484 16.84 6.28 12.61
N ARG A 485 17.71 6.15 13.62
CA ARG A 485 17.63 6.97 14.83
C ARG A 485 17.91 8.44 14.54
N HIS A 486 18.89 8.73 13.69
CA HIS A 486 19.24 10.10 13.30
C HIS A 486 18.08 10.82 12.60
N VAL A 487 17.27 10.11 11.82
CA VAL A 487 16.08 10.66 11.14
C VAL A 487 14.80 10.63 12.00
N GLY A 488 14.89 10.27 13.29
CA GLY A 488 13.76 10.24 14.22
C GLY A 488 12.90 8.97 14.16
N LEU A 489 13.34 7.93 13.44
CA LEU A 489 12.67 6.62 13.34
C LEU A 489 13.17 5.65 14.42
N GLU A 490 13.27 6.11 15.66
CA GLU A 490 13.82 5.32 16.77
C GLU A 490 12.95 4.11 17.11
N ASP A 491 11.62 4.26 17.13
CA ASP A 491 10.69 3.13 17.35
C ASP A 491 10.88 2.05 16.27
N THR A 492 11.02 2.45 15.01
CA THR A 492 11.29 1.52 13.90
C THR A 492 12.63 0.81 14.07
N ALA A 493 13.68 1.53 14.48
CA ALA A 493 15.00 0.95 14.73
C ALA A 493 14.94 -0.11 15.86
N ARG A 494 14.26 0.20 16.98
CA ARG A 494 14.11 -0.73 18.11
C ARG A 494 13.34 -1.98 17.70
N ARG A 495 12.18 -1.84 17.07
CA ARG A 495 11.36 -2.97 16.62
C ARG A 495 12.07 -3.83 15.59
N ALA A 496 12.72 -3.20 14.60
CA ALA A 496 13.45 -3.93 13.57
C ALA A 496 14.60 -4.75 14.16
N ALA A 497 15.35 -4.18 15.11
CA ALA A 497 16.43 -4.87 15.82
C ALA A 497 15.90 -5.98 16.75
N LEU A 498 14.79 -5.76 17.47
CA LEU A 498 14.14 -6.80 18.28
C LEU A 498 13.68 -7.97 17.42
N GLN A 499 12.99 -7.70 16.31
CA GLN A 499 12.56 -8.73 15.35
C GLN A 499 13.76 -9.50 14.80
N LEU A 500 14.84 -8.81 14.44
CA LEU A 500 16.04 -9.46 13.93
C LEU A 500 16.65 -10.43 14.95
N LEU A 501 16.73 -10.05 16.23
CA LEU A 501 17.34 -10.87 17.28
C LEU A 501 16.41 -11.99 17.78
N ILE A 502 15.10 -11.77 17.81
CA ILE A 502 14.13 -12.75 18.31
C ILE A 502 13.81 -13.79 17.24
N LEU A 503 13.66 -13.38 15.98
CA LEU A 503 13.24 -14.28 14.89
C LEU A 503 14.40 -15.03 14.24
N ASN A 504 15.59 -14.42 14.13
CA ASN A 504 16.77 -15.11 13.56
C ASN A 504 17.65 -15.80 14.63
N GLY A 505 17.36 -15.58 15.90
CA GLY A 505 18.10 -16.15 17.04
C GLY A 505 17.49 -17.43 17.64
N GLY A 506 16.48 -17.99 16.97
CA GLY A 506 15.77 -19.23 17.36
C GLY A 506 16.43 -20.49 16.83
#